data_AF-A0A2V9WC01-F1
#
_entry.id   AF-A0A2V9WC01-F1
#
_cell.length_a   1.000
_cell.length_b   1.000
_cell.length_c   1.000
_cell.angle_alpha   90.00
_cell.angle_beta   90.00
_cell.angle_gamma   90.00
#
_symmetry.space_group_name_H-M   'P 1'
#
loop_
_entity.id
_entity.type
_entity.pdbx_description
1 polymer ?
#
loop_
_entity_poly.entity_id
_entity_poly.type
_entity_poly.pdbx_seq_one_letter_code
_entity_poly.pdbx_strand_id
1 'polypeptide(L)' 'MARVEPTIKRSLWVSFGLALMASVAAYFLAFFLFTIHEEIGISTDAALPIAGCTFPIVFLGSLIGYLVKKVGGRSR' A
#
# COMPACT_ATOMS: atom_id res chain seq x y z
N MET A 1 -2.46 25.43 18.45
CA MET A 1 -2.94 24.30 17.63
C MET A 1 -1.93 23.82 16.55
N ALA A 2 -0.66 24.24 16.56
CA ALA A 2 0.25 24.09 15.40
C ALA A 2 1.19 22.85 15.40
N ARG A 3 1.07 21.92 16.36
CA ARG A 3 2.02 20.78 16.49
C ARG A 3 1.56 19.45 15.85
N VAL A 4 0.32 19.40 15.36
CA VAL A 4 -0.31 18.15 14.88
C VAL A 4 -0.11 17.94 13.37
N GLU A 5 -0.07 19.02 12.59
CA GLU A 5 0.16 19.01 11.14
C GLU A 5 1.45 18.31 10.70
N PRO A 6 2.65 18.58 11.27
CA PRO A 6 3.87 17.92 10.82
C PRO A 6 3.85 16.40 11.04
N THR A 7 3.18 15.95 12.10
CA THR A 7 3.10 14.54 12.47
C THR A 7 2.14 13.76 11.57
N ILE A 8 1.01 14.38 11.19
CA ILE A 8 0.06 13.79 10.22
C ILE A 8 0.67 13.77 8.82
N LYS A 9 1.30 14.87 8.40
CA LYS A 9 1.97 14.96 7.09
C LYS A 9 3.05 13.88 6.95
N ARG A 10 3.89 13.69 7.98
CA ARG A 10 4.89 12.62 8.00
C ARG A 10 4.25 11.23 7.91
N SER A 11 3.17 10.97 8.63
CA SER A 11 2.46 9.70 8.54
C SER A 11 1.90 9.44 7.15
N LEU A 12 1.28 10.45 6.53
CA LEU A 12 0.73 10.33 5.17
C LEU A 12 1.84 10.01 4.17
N TRP A 13 2.99 10.68 4.26
CA TRP A 13 4.14 10.40 3.40
C TRP A 13 4.70 8.99 3.61
N VAL A 14 4.78 8.51 4.85
CA VAL A 14 5.24 7.15 5.15
C VAL A 14 4.25 6.11 4.62
N SER A 15 2.95 6.27 4.88
CA SER A 15 1.91 5.37 4.37
C SER A 15 1.85 5.38 2.84
N PHE A 16 2.02 6.55 2.21
CA PHE A 16 2.12 6.69 0.76
C PHE A 16 3.32 5.94 0.19
N GLY A 17 4.52 6.15 0.78
CA GLY A 17 5.73 5.44 0.35
C GLY A 17 5.61 3.93 0.53
N LEU A 18 5.04 3.47 1.64
CA LEU A 18 4.79 2.06 1.90
C LEU A 18 3.82 1.45 0.86
N ALA A 19 2.71 2.13 0.59
CA ALA A 19 1.73 1.71 -0.41
C ALA A 19 2.32 1.68 -1.82
N LEU A 20 3.17 2.65 -2.16
CA LEU A 20 3.83 2.72 -3.46
C LEU A 20 4.82 1.56 -3.64
N MET A 21 5.66 1.29 -2.63
CA MET A 21 6.57 0.14 -2.65
C MET A 21 5.82 -1.20 -2.73
N ALA A 22 4.73 -1.34 -1.97
CA ALA A 22 3.90 -2.55 -2.01
C ALA A 22 3.20 -2.73 -3.36
N SER A 23 2.69 -1.66 -3.96
CA SER A 23 2.07 -1.69 -5.30
C SER A 23 3.09 -2.08 -6.38
N VAL A 24 4.30 -1.50 -6.34
CA VAL A 24 5.38 -1.88 -7.27
C VAL A 24 5.80 -3.34 -7.07
N ALA A 25 5.95 -3.79 -5.83
CA ALA A 25 6.28 -5.19 -5.54
C ALA A 25 5.19 -6.15 -6.04
N ALA A 26 3.91 -5.81 -5.84
CA ALA A 26 2.79 -6.60 -6.32
C ALA A 26 2.71 -6.64 -7.85
N TYR A 27 3.05 -5.54 -8.53
CA TYR A 27 3.15 -5.50 -9.99
C TYR A 27 4.20 -6.50 -10.49
N PHE A 28 5.44 -6.42 -9.98
CA PHE A 28 6.49 -7.34 -10.38
C PHE A 28 6.13 -8.78 -10.05
N LEU A 29 5.57 -9.03 -8.87
CA LEU A 29 5.14 -10.38 -8.48
C LEU A 29 4.09 -10.93 -9.45
N ALA A 30 3.03 -10.17 -9.75
CA ALA A 30 1.98 -10.61 -10.68
C ALA A 30 2.52 -10.77 -12.10
N PHE A 31 3.36 -9.84 -12.57
CA PHE A 31 3.97 -9.89 -13.88
C PHE A 31 4.84 -11.14 -14.05
N PHE A 32 5.73 -11.43 -13.09
CA PHE A 32 6.55 -12.64 -13.12
C PHE A 32 5.70 -13.91 -13.03
N LEU A 33 4.65 -13.91 -12.22
CA LEU A 33 3.79 -15.08 -12.04
C LEU A 33 3.04 -15.41 -13.34
N PHE A 34 2.52 -14.40 -14.04
CA PHE A 34 1.87 -14.58 -15.34
C PHE A 34 2.85 -14.88 -16.47
N THR A 35 4.09 -14.37 -16.39
CA THR A 35 5.13 -14.67 -17.38
C THR A 35 5.67 -16.10 -17.24
N ILE A 36 5.87 -16.59 -16.01
CA ILE A 36 6.41 -17.93 -15.76
C ILE A 36 5.33 -18.99 -15.96
N HIS A 37 4.08 -18.70 -15.59
CA HIS A 37 2.96 -19.61 -15.74
C HIS A 37 2.06 -19.22 -16.91
N GLU A 38 2.59 -19.32 -18.13
CA GLU A 38 1.84 -19.11 -19.38
C GLU A 38 0.64 -20.07 -19.48
N GLU A 39 0.71 -21.22 -18.80
CA GLU A 39 -0.36 -22.22 -18.65
C GLU A 39 -1.65 -21.69 -18.00
N ILE A 40 -1.58 -20.58 -17.26
CA ILE A 40 -2.76 -19.94 -16.65
C ILE A 40 -3.57 -19.19 -17.72
N GLY A 41 -3.00 -18.89 -18.88
CA GLY A 41 -3.68 -18.22 -20.00
C GLY A 41 -4.08 -16.76 -19.70
N ILE A 42 -3.56 -16.17 -18.63
CA ILE A 42 -3.82 -14.78 -18.25
C ILE A 42 -2.73 -13.88 -18.85
N SER A 43 -3.14 -12.85 -19.59
CA SER A 43 -2.20 -11.86 -20.13
C SER A 43 -1.47 -11.13 -19.01
N THR A 44 -0.18 -10.84 -19.21
CA THR A 44 0.64 -10.01 -18.32
C THR A 44 0.06 -8.61 -18.11
N ASP A 45 -0.81 -8.13 -18.99
CA ASP A 45 -1.54 -6.86 -18.81
C ASP A 45 -2.42 -6.85 -17.55
N ALA A 46 -2.85 -8.03 -17.08
CA ALA A 46 -3.62 -8.17 -15.85
C ALA A 46 -2.80 -7.84 -14.58
N ALA A 47 -1.47 -7.72 -14.67
CA ALA A 47 -0.64 -7.31 -13.54
C ALA A 47 -0.87 -5.84 -13.14
N LEU A 48 -1.20 -4.98 -14.11
CA LEU A 48 -1.42 -3.55 -13.88
C LEU A 48 -2.63 -3.26 -12.97
N PRO A 49 -3.83 -3.83 -13.20
CA PRO A 49 -4.96 -3.62 -12.30
C PRO A 49 -4.72 -4.22 -10.90
N ILE A 50 -3.96 -5.32 -10.77
CA ILE A 50 -3.59 -5.89 -9.47
C ILE A 50 -2.73 -4.91 -8.67
N ALA A 51 -1.73 -4.31 -9.31
CA ALA A 51 -0.89 -3.29 -8.69
C ALA A 51 -1.71 -2.04 -8.31
N GLY A 52 -2.61 -1.62 -9.21
CA GLY A 52 -3.52 -0.50 -9.01
C GLY A 52 -4.47 -0.69 -7.82
N CYS A 53 -4.97 -1.91 -7.60
CA CYS A 53 -5.81 -2.26 -6.44
C CYS A 53 -4.99 -2.41 -5.15
N THR A 54 -3.74 -2.86 -5.24
CA THR A 54 -2.87 -3.04 -4.08
C THR A 54 -2.56 -1.72 -3.40
N PHE A 55 -2.33 -0.66 -4.17
CA PHE A 55 -2.02 0.68 -3.64
C PHE A 55 -3.06 1.22 -2.64
N PRO A 56 -4.36 1.39 -2.99
CA PRO A 56 -5.35 1.94 -2.07
C PRO A 56 -5.56 1.05 -0.85
N ILE A 57 -5.47 -0.28 -1.00
CA ILE A 57 -5.64 -1.23 0.12
C ILE A 57 -4.51 -1.07 1.14
N VAL A 58 -3.26 -1.08 0.68
CA VAL A 58 -2.10 -0.94 1.58
C VAL A 58 -2.04 0.46 2.18
N PHE A 59 -2.40 1.49 1.40
CA PHE A 59 -2.46 2.86 1.89
C PHE A 59 -3.51 3.02 3.01
N LEU A 60 -4.74 2.55 2.79
CA LEU A 60 -5.78 2.59 3.82
C LEU A 60 -5.39 1.76 5.05
N GLY A 61 -4.89 0.54 4.85
CA GLY A 61 -4.47 -0.32 5.96
C GLY A 61 -3.37 0.31 6.81
N SER A 62 -2.36 0.90 6.18
CA SER A 62 -1.28 1.62 6.86
C SER A 62 -1.81 2.85 7.63
N LEU A 63 -2.72 3.61 7.02
CA LEU A 63 -3.31 4.79 7.63
C LEU A 63 -4.20 4.44 8.84
N ILE A 64 -5.03 3.40 8.71
CA ILE A 64 -5.87 2.89 9.81
C ILE A 64 -4.98 2.41 10.96
N GLY A 65 -3.93 1.64 10.67
CA GLY A 65 -2.98 1.18 11.68
C GLY A 65 -2.32 2.33 12.45
N TYR A 66 -1.95 3.41 11.74
CA TYR A 66 -1.43 4.63 12.38
C TYR A 66 -2.48 5.31 13.27
N LEU A 67 -3.72 5.45 12.79
CA LEU A 67 -4.81 6.07 13.55
C LEU A 67 -5.15 5.27 14.81
N VAL A 68 -5.27 3.94 14.70
CA VAL A 68 -5.51 3.03 15.83
C VAL A 68 -4.40 3.15 16.87
N LYS A 69 -3.13 3.15 16.45
CA LYS A 69 -1.98 3.31 17.35
C LYS A 69 -1.98 4.68 18.05
N LYS A 70 -2.36 5.75 17.33
CA LYS A 70 -2.42 7.11 17.88
C LYS A 70 -3.58 7.30 18.87
N VAL A 71 -4.72 6.64 18.65
CA VAL A 71 -5.89 6.68 19.54
C VAL A 71 -5.67 5.78 20.77
N GLY A 72 -5.22 4.54 20.56
CA GLY A 72 -4.95 3.59 21.65
C GLY A 72 -3.76 3.96 22.54
N GLY A 73 -2.76 4.67 22.00
CA GLY A 73 -1.63 5.17 22.77
C GLY A 73 -1.92 6.36 23.68
N ARG A 74 -3.15 6.92 23.63
CA ARG A 74 -3.58 8.08 24.43
C ARG A 74 -4.38 7.71 25.69
N SER A 75 -4.57 6.41 25.92
CA SER A 75 -5.34 5.85 27.05
C SER A 75 -4.45 5.27 28.18
N ARG A 76 -3.14 5.53 28.15
CA ARG A 76 -2.23 5.28 29.28
C ARG A 76 -1.70 6.59 29.82
#